data_AF-A0A1X7TAE3-F1
#
_entry.id   AF-A0A1X7TAE3-F1
#
_cell.length_a   1.000
_cell.length_b   1.000
_cell.length_c   1.000
_cell.angle_alpha   90.00
_cell.angle_beta   90.00
_cell.angle_gamma   90.00
#
_symmetry.space_group_name_H-M   'P 1'
#
loop_
_entity.id
_entity.type
_entity.pdbx_description
1 polymer ?
#
loop_
_entity_poly.entity_id
_entity_poly.type
_entity_poly.pdbx_seq_one_letter_code
_entity_poly.pdbx_strand_id
1 'polypeptide(L)'
;MSKMDSSSTPEEVANFLEEQLGIPIAFTQAFIDNYIDGIEFYNLTLDDLEKLIKPIGICKKIYRHIEKHSETASSNTCTPVHGVTANNCHDTETFSDPVVNSQESPITPVIQRTPATPITPTSSKSLSFPSPFPIPDYWGEPVDSILREKRVTPVVRQEIITTLGCSIKAFNSKPTKSQCVDVATELIKKYPFLKDPIGSETGSWTHKLMEKFRNARKYRKRKYGDTEEKDDCSSSKKLKSTDSDASSSLPTEDIAAMKKELENDRPREYILIQLMNTTFSSRKSLIYEKKSIADILSVYPALKVVAVIENEMALITSTKVKDTYLKNWKKWVPAIYEYSKGLKRKSVQEVCSSVTSELDPDCEQEVALKLLICLFMNRVKDTVSASKEIYAEYDASTSLEEISTEQPPKNAPRIVKLTGGKKPQFFILVEQDVLCEAVSISEAIFVWFSTHYIFNMQYATAVCNTGFFFQDAIFEIPGGSRKLSYKTVLGDLKQHLTE
;
A
#
# COMPACT_ATOMS: atom_id res chain seq x y z
N MET A 1 1.45 33.81 -33.71
CA MET A 1 2.06 34.01 -32.38
C MET A 1 1.34 33.09 -31.43
N SER A 2 2.05 32.26 -30.66
CA SER A 2 1.42 31.53 -29.57
C SER A 2 1.07 32.52 -28.45
N LYS A 3 -0.09 32.37 -27.82
CA LYS A 3 -0.38 33.09 -26.57
C LYS A 3 0.13 32.25 -25.41
N MET A 4 0.81 32.87 -24.45
CA MET A 4 1.11 32.22 -23.18
C MET A 4 -0.21 32.00 -22.44
N ASP A 5 -0.53 30.75 -22.11
CA ASP A 5 -1.78 30.40 -21.44
C ASP A 5 -1.59 30.41 -19.91
N SER A 6 -2.71 30.60 -19.22
CA SER A 6 -2.94 30.22 -17.82
C SER A 6 -2.69 28.74 -17.48
N SER A 7 -2.13 27.94 -18.38
CA SER A 7 -1.61 26.59 -18.07
C SER A 7 -0.14 26.37 -18.47
N SER A 8 0.57 27.43 -18.89
CA SER A 8 1.99 27.35 -19.23
C SER A 8 2.90 27.12 -18.02
N THR A 9 3.96 26.32 -18.20
CA THR A 9 4.94 26.00 -17.15
C THR A 9 5.95 27.15 -16.94
N PRO A 10 6.73 27.19 -15.85
CA PRO A 10 7.75 28.21 -15.64
C PRO A 10 8.82 28.26 -16.75
N GLU A 11 9.12 27.12 -17.37
CA GLU A 11 10.00 27.01 -18.53
C GLU A 11 9.35 27.63 -19.79
N GLU A 12 8.05 27.40 -20.00
CA GLU A 12 7.30 28.06 -21.09
C GLU A 12 7.17 29.57 -20.86
N VAL A 13 7.02 30.02 -19.60
CA VAL A 13 7.05 31.44 -19.22
C VAL A 13 8.43 32.04 -19.52
N ALA A 14 9.51 31.36 -19.14
CA ALA A 14 10.88 31.82 -19.39
C ALA A 14 11.19 31.91 -20.89
N ASN A 15 10.79 30.90 -21.67
CA ASN A 15 10.92 30.89 -23.14
C ASN A 15 10.08 32.01 -23.78
N PHE A 16 8.86 32.26 -23.29
CA PHE A 16 8.03 33.38 -23.75
C PHE A 16 8.68 34.73 -23.47
N LEU A 17 9.26 34.91 -22.28
CA LEU A 17 9.99 36.12 -21.91
C LEU A 17 11.23 36.35 -22.78
N GLU A 18 11.96 35.30 -23.13
CA GLU A 18 13.09 35.38 -24.05
C GLU A 18 12.63 35.68 -25.49
N GLU A 19 11.84 34.79 -26.10
CA GLU A 19 11.49 34.87 -27.52
C GLU A 19 10.55 36.03 -27.87
N GLN A 20 9.51 36.26 -27.04
CA GLN A 20 8.43 37.19 -27.37
C GLN A 20 8.60 38.56 -26.72
N LEU A 21 9.20 38.61 -25.51
CA LEU A 21 9.52 39.88 -24.86
C LEU A 21 10.99 40.30 -24.99
N GLY A 22 11.91 39.47 -25.48
CA GLY A 22 13.32 39.84 -25.62
C GLY A 22 13.94 40.21 -24.26
N ILE A 23 13.75 39.33 -23.27
CA ILE A 23 14.39 39.40 -21.94
C ILE A 23 15.58 38.42 -21.95
N PRO A 24 16.81 38.86 -21.61
CA PRO A 24 17.97 37.97 -21.61
C PRO A 24 17.82 36.77 -20.65
N ILE A 25 18.35 35.61 -21.04
CA ILE A 25 18.31 34.33 -20.29
C ILE A 25 18.67 34.50 -18.80
N ALA A 26 19.69 35.31 -18.51
CA ALA A 26 20.16 35.62 -17.15
C ALA A 26 19.10 36.26 -16.23
N PHE A 27 17.94 36.67 -16.77
CA PHE A 27 16.80 37.19 -16.03
C PHE A 27 15.53 36.33 -16.20
N THR A 28 15.41 35.53 -17.26
CA THR A 28 14.28 34.59 -17.43
C THR A 28 14.43 33.38 -16.51
N GLN A 29 15.67 32.94 -16.23
CA GLN A 29 15.96 31.89 -15.25
C GLN A 29 15.35 32.17 -13.87
N ALA A 30 15.23 33.43 -13.45
CA ALA A 30 14.61 33.80 -12.18
C ALA A 30 13.14 33.35 -12.07
N PHE A 31 12.40 33.26 -13.19
CA PHE A 31 11.02 32.77 -13.22
C PHE A 31 10.96 31.26 -13.01
N ILE A 32 11.93 30.51 -13.57
CA ILE A 32 12.09 29.07 -13.33
C ILE A 32 12.47 28.81 -11.87
N ASP A 33 13.48 29.53 -11.36
CA ASP A 33 14.01 29.38 -9.99
C ASP A 33 12.96 29.71 -8.91
N ASN A 34 12.03 30.63 -9.20
CA ASN A 34 10.93 31.03 -8.32
C ASN A 34 9.59 30.36 -8.69
N TYR A 35 9.59 29.37 -9.58
CA TYR A 35 8.44 28.53 -9.96
C TYR A 35 7.24 29.25 -10.62
N ILE A 36 7.45 30.46 -11.14
CA ILE A 36 6.39 31.34 -11.64
C ILE A 36 5.81 30.78 -12.95
N ASP A 37 4.64 30.15 -12.83
CA ASP A 37 3.89 29.60 -13.96
C ASP A 37 2.99 30.65 -14.64
N GLY A 38 2.28 30.26 -15.70
CA GLY A 38 1.46 31.16 -16.50
C GLY A 38 0.31 31.85 -15.74
N ILE A 39 -0.16 31.28 -14.61
CA ILE A 39 -1.13 31.96 -13.74
C ILE A 39 -0.40 32.95 -12.83
N GLU A 40 0.68 32.53 -12.18
CA GLU A 40 1.42 33.39 -11.25
C GLU A 40 2.01 34.61 -11.98
N PHE A 41 2.51 34.43 -13.20
CA PHE A 41 3.02 35.51 -14.05
C PHE A 41 2.03 36.67 -14.26
N TYR A 42 0.78 36.37 -14.65
CA TYR A 42 -0.23 37.40 -14.87
C TYR A 42 -0.78 38.03 -13.57
N ASN A 43 -0.38 37.53 -12.40
CA ASN A 43 -0.71 38.10 -11.09
C ASN A 43 0.45 38.88 -10.44
N LEU A 44 1.65 38.92 -11.05
CA LEU A 44 2.80 39.64 -10.50
C LEU A 44 2.56 41.15 -10.44
N THR A 45 2.83 41.76 -9.28
CA THR A 45 2.91 43.22 -9.18
C THR A 45 4.28 43.74 -9.63
N LEU A 46 4.40 45.06 -9.82
CA LEU A 46 5.70 45.68 -10.10
C LEU A 46 6.71 45.50 -8.95
N ASP A 47 6.23 45.49 -7.70
CA ASP A 47 7.04 45.26 -6.49
C ASP A 47 7.57 43.81 -6.45
N ASP A 48 6.77 42.83 -6.88
CA ASP A 48 7.23 41.44 -7.02
C ASP A 48 8.27 41.27 -8.13
N LEU A 49 8.07 41.96 -9.26
CA LEU A 49 9.06 41.99 -10.35
C LEU A 49 10.37 42.67 -9.95
N GLU A 50 10.35 43.72 -9.12
CA GLU A 50 11.57 44.40 -8.62
C GLU A 50 12.32 43.56 -7.56
N LYS A 51 11.62 42.71 -6.78
CA LYS A 51 12.25 41.69 -5.91
C LYS A 51 12.87 40.56 -6.72
N LEU A 52 12.14 40.07 -7.72
CA LEU A 52 12.52 38.95 -8.60
C LEU A 52 13.71 39.31 -9.50
N ILE A 53 13.72 40.53 -10.05
CA ILE A 53 14.71 41.00 -11.02
C ILE A 53 15.12 42.43 -10.71
N LYS A 54 16.37 42.67 -10.33
CA LYS A 54 16.84 44.02 -9.94
C LYS A 54 16.82 45.11 -11.04
N PRO A 55 16.95 44.82 -12.36
CA PRO A 55 16.92 45.87 -13.37
C PRO A 55 15.49 46.41 -13.61
N ILE A 56 15.18 47.56 -13.02
CA ILE A 56 13.86 48.22 -13.08
C ILE A 56 13.30 48.44 -14.51
N GLY A 57 14.17 48.55 -15.52
CA GLY A 57 13.77 48.63 -16.93
C GLY A 57 13.19 47.32 -17.49
N ILE A 58 13.64 46.16 -16.99
CA ILE A 58 13.09 44.84 -17.31
C ILE A 58 11.76 44.65 -16.60
N CYS A 59 11.69 44.97 -15.30
CA CYS A 59 10.47 44.93 -14.49
C CYS A 59 9.31 45.68 -15.18
N LYS A 60 9.56 46.93 -15.58
CA LYS A 60 8.58 47.78 -16.27
C LYS A 60 8.26 47.33 -17.69
N LYS A 61 9.15 46.58 -18.35
CA LYS A 61 8.88 45.97 -19.67
C LYS A 61 7.95 44.75 -19.55
N ILE A 62 8.12 43.95 -18.50
CA ILE A 62 7.28 42.79 -18.19
C ILE A 62 5.91 43.24 -17.65
N TYR A 63 5.87 44.17 -16.69
CA TYR A 63 4.63 44.64 -16.08
C TYR A 63 3.65 45.24 -17.10
N ARG A 64 4.14 46.06 -18.04
CA ARG A 64 3.35 46.61 -19.17
C ARG A 64 2.73 45.54 -20.07
N HIS A 65 3.31 44.33 -20.14
CA HIS A 65 2.71 43.22 -20.87
C HIS A 65 1.54 42.61 -20.08
N ILE A 66 1.70 42.47 -18.76
CA ILE A 66 0.65 41.98 -17.85
C ILE A 66 -0.56 42.92 -17.85
N GLU A 67 -0.32 44.24 -17.69
CA GLU A 67 -1.36 45.28 -17.79
C GLU A 67 -2.13 45.19 -19.12
N LYS A 68 -1.40 45.17 -20.25
CA LYS A 68 -2.03 45.08 -21.58
C LYS A 68 -2.83 43.79 -21.79
N HIS A 69 -2.45 42.69 -21.14
CA HIS A 69 -3.23 41.45 -21.19
C HIS A 69 -4.54 41.57 -20.41
N SER A 70 -4.52 42.19 -19.23
CA SER A 70 -5.73 42.36 -18.38
C SER A 70 -6.78 43.25 -19.06
N GLU A 71 -6.38 44.36 -19.67
CA GLU A 71 -7.28 45.25 -20.43
C GLU A 71 -8.05 44.51 -21.54
N THR A 72 -7.37 43.60 -22.25
CA THR A 72 -8.00 42.83 -23.34
C THR A 72 -8.93 41.71 -22.88
N ALA A 73 -8.91 41.33 -21.60
CA ALA A 73 -9.81 40.31 -21.05
C ALA A 73 -11.20 40.87 -20.70
N SER A 74 -11.28 42.10 -20.18
CA SER A 74 -12.52 42.68 -19.64
C SER A 74 -13.58 43.08 -20.67
N SER A 75 -13.26 43.07 -21.97
CA SER A 75 -14.13 43.65 -23.02
C SER A 75 -15.09 42.66 -23.70
N ASN A 76 -15.13 41.38 -23.29
CA ASN A 76 -15.69 40.27 -24.08
C ASN A 76 -16.96 39.59 -23.52
N THR A 77 -17.78 40.25 -22.69
CA THR A 77 -19.00 39.63 -22.11
C THR A 77 -20.25 40.51 -22.17
N CYS A 78 -21.05 40.41 -23.24
CA CYS A 78 -22.45 40.87 -23.27
C CYS A 78 -23.28 40.28 -24.43
N THR A 79 -24.24 39.39 -24.14
CA THR A 79 -25.51 39.17 -24.90
C THR A 79 -26.43 38.13 -24.20
N PRO A 80 -27.79 38.16 -24.33
CA PRO A 80 -28.68 37.38 -23.44
C PRO A 80 -29.77 36.47 -24.08
N VAL A 81 -30.00 35.32 -23.43
CA VAL A 81 -31.30 34.66 -23.08
C VAL A 81 -32.40 34.35 -24.13
N HIS A 82 -32.76 33.06 -24.26
CA HIS A 82 -34.12 32.43 -24.33
C HIS A 82 -33.94 30.88 -24.52
N GLY A 83 -34.86 29.94 -24.22
CA GLY A 83 -36.19 29.90 -23.54
C GLY A 83 -36.98 28.61 -23.88
N VAL A 84 -38.05 28.24 -23.12
CA VAL A 84 -39.08 27.17 -23.40
C VAL A 84 -38.62 25.67 -23.22
N THR A 85 -39.31 24.64 -22.64
CA THR A 85 -40.64 24.33 -22.01
C THR A 85 -41.66 23.54 -22.89
N ALA A 86 -42.30 22.39 -22.56
CA ALA A 86 -42.22 21.31 -21.53
C ALA A 86 -43.12 20.09 -21.96
N ASN A 87 -43.79 19.37 -21.02
CA ASN A 87 -44.79 18.25 -21.15
C ASN A 87 -44.22 16.80 -21.26
N ASN A 88 -44.70 15.74 -20.58
CA ASN A 88 -46.05 15.15 -20.31
C ASN A 88 -46.61 14.31 -21.51
N CYS A 89 -47.28 13.14 -21.36
CA CYS A 89 -47.85 12.42 -20.20
C CYS A 89 -48.21 10.93 -20.52
N HIS A 90 -48.67 10.14 -19.51
CA HIS A 90 -49.50 8.90 -19.59
C HIS A 90 -48.90 7.61 -20.27
N ASP A 91 -49.29 6.35 -19.95
CA ASP A 91 -50.12 5.79 -18.85
C ASP A 91 -49.82 4.29 -18.55
N THR A 92 -50.59 3.69 -17.61
CA THR A 92 -50.58 2.29 -17.09
C THR A 92 -51.03 1.22 -18.12
N GLU A 93 -50.89 -0.11 -17.94
CA GLU A 93 -51.52 -1.01 -16.92
C GLU A 93 -50.78 -2.34 -16.64
N THR A 94 -51.32 -3.10 -15.66
CA THR A 94 -50.76 -4.29 -15.00
C THR A 94 -51.60 -5.54 -15.30
N PHE A 95 -50.99 -6.74 -15.41
CA PHE A 95 -51.65 -8.02 -15.09
C PHE A 95 -50.63 -9.10 -14.62
N SER A 96 -51.12 -10.20 -14.04
CA SER A 96 -50.43 -10.99 -13.00
C SER A 96 -49.95 -12.41 -13.39
N ASP A 97 -49.09 -13.00 -12.55
CA ASP A 97 -48.59 -14.39 -12.62
C ASP A 97 -49.67 -15.48 -12.44
N PRO A 98 -49.32 -16.75 -12.73
CA PRO A 98 -49.49 -17.78 -11.69
C PRO A 98 -48.30 -18.72 -11.46
N VAL A 99 -48.30 -19.39 -10.31
CA VAL A 99 -47.23 -20.27 -9.76
C VAL A 99 -47.42 -21.75 -10.12
N VAL A 100 -46.32 -22.48 -10.33
CA VAL A 100 -46.26 -23.97 -10.33
C VAL A 100 -45.05 -24.44 -9.50
N ASN A 101 -45.05 -25.70 -9.02
CA ASN A 101 -44.38 -26.14 -7.80
C ASN A 101 -43.31 -27.26 -7.99
N SER A 102 -42.37 -27.30 -7.03
CA SER A 102 -41.32 -28.26 -6.63
C SER A 102 -41.32 -29.72 -7.14
N GLN A 103 -40.10 -30.30 -7.24
CA GLN A 103 -39.80 -31.70 -6.91
C GLN A 103 -38.33 -31.90 -6.47
N GLU A 104 -38.03 -32.99 -5.72
CA GLU A 104 -36.76 -33.19 -4.98
C GLU A 104 -35.98 -34.48 -5.35
N SER A 105 -34.77 -34.60 -4.77
CA SER A 105 -34.03 -35.84 -4.38
C SER A 105 -33.05 -36.50 -5.38
N PRO A 106 -32.02 -37.28 -4.92
CA PRO A 106 -31.50 -37.47 -3.56
C PRO A 106 -29.95 -37.39 -3.36
N ILE A 107 -29.60 -37.27 -2.08
CA ILE A 107 -28.31 -37.25 -1.36
C ILE A 107 -27.19 -38.20 -1.83
N THR A 108 -25.93 -37.75 -1.74
CA THR A 108 -24.75 -38.59 -1.39
C THR A 108 -23.74 -37.74 -0.56
N PRO A 109 -23.18 -38.24 0.55
CA PRO A 109 -22.35 -37.41 1.45
C PRO A 109 -20.88 -37.28 0.99
N VAL A 110 -20.48 -36.10 0.53
CA VAL A 110 -19.07 -35.74 0.29
C VAL A 110 -18.46 -35.14 1.57
N ILE A 111 -17.33 -35.68 2.02
CA ILE A 111 -16.58 -35.15 3.16
C ILE A 111 -16.01 -33.77 2.78
N GLN A 112 -16.60 -32.71 3.32
CA GLN A 112 -16.20 -31.33 3.04
C GLN A 112 -14.79 -31.04 3.57
N ARG A 113 -13.92 -30.57 2.67
CA ARG A 113 -12.60 -30.00 3.01
C ARG A 113 -12.77 -28.49 3.13
N THR A 114 -12.47 -27.91 4.28
CA THR A 114 -12.69 -26.49 4.55
C THR A 114 -11.49 -25.65 4.06
N PRO A 115 -11.63 -24.74 3.09
CA PRO A 115 -10.60 -23.76 2.75
C PRO A 115 -10.48 -22.67 3.82
N ALA A 116 -9.45 -21.83 3.72
CA ALA A 116 -9.41 -20.56 4.44
C ALA A 116 -10.66 -19.74 4.08
N THR A 117 -11.36 -19.20 5.09
CA THR A 117 -12.68 -18.62 4.90
C THR A 117 -12.58 -17.18 4.38
N PRO A 118 -13.23 -16.81 3.26
CA PRO A 118 -13.25 -15.43 2.79
C PRO A 118 -13.91 -14.50 3.80
N ILE A 119 -13.27 -13.35 4.07
CA ILE A 119 -13.86 -12.28 4.89
C ILE A 119 -14.85 -11.51 4.01
N THR A 120 -16.14 -11.62 4.30
CA THR A 120 -17.19 -10.78 3.69
C THR A 120 -17.03 -9.33 4.19
N PRO A 121 -17.02 -8.31 3.31
CA PRO A 121 -16.75 -6.94 3.73
C PRO A 121 -17.87 -6.35 4.59
N THR A 122 -17.56 -5.99 5.83
CA THR A 122 -18.42 -5.13 6.66
C THR A 122 -18.23 -3.67 6.23
N SER A 123 -19.36 -2.94 6.11
CA SER A 123 -19.49 -1.53 5.67
C SER A 123 -18.22 -0.68 5.77
N SER A 124 -17.76 -0.19 4.61
CA SER A 124 -16.64 0.75 4.48
C SER A 124 -16.99 2.10 5.10
N LYS A 125 -16.53 2.34 6.33
CA LYS A 125 -16.53 3.68 6.93
C LYS A 125 -15.53 4.56 6.18
N SER A 126 -15.98 5.69 5.66
CA SER A 126 -15.09 6.72 5.11
C SER A 126 -14.15 7.24 6.19
N LEU A 127 -12.86 7.30 5.88
CA LEU A 127 -11.87 7.92 6.77
C LEU A 127 -12.09 9.44 6.76
N SER A 128 -12.27 10.03 7.94
CA SER A 128 -12.29 11.49 8.07
C SER A 128 -10.91 12.06 7.74
N PHE A 129 -10.89 13.23 7.10
CA PHE A 129 -9.64 13.90 6.75
C PHE A 129 -8.93 14.37 8.04
N PRO A 130 -7.63 14.06 8.24
CA PRO A 130 -6.95 14.35 9.50
C PRO A 130 -6.63 15.85 9.64
N SER A 131 -6.75 16.34 10.87
CA SER A 131 -6.35 17.70 11.26
C SER A 131 -5.67 17.64 12.64
N PRO A 132 -4.39 18.05 12.77
CA PRO A 132 -3.47 18.43 11.69
C PRO A 132 -3.21 17.26 10.71
N PHE A 133 -2.84 17.59 9.47
CA PHE A 133 -2.50 16.58 8.45
C PHE A 133 -1.07 16.03 8.69
N PRO A 134 -0.85 14.70 8.65
CA PRO A 134 0.47 14.13 8.91
C PRO A 134 1.45 14.36 7.76
N ILE A 135 2.54 15.08 8.04
CA ILE A 135 3.65 15.33 7.11
C ILE A 135 4.78 14.32 7.39
N PRO A 136 5.29 13.58 6.39
CA PRO A 136 6.34 12.57 6.57
C PRO A 136 7.57 13.07 7.33
N ASP A 137 8.14 12.21 8.20
CA ASP A 137 9.41 12.46 8.92
C ASP A 137 10.65 12.11 8.09
N TYR A 138 10.46 11.35 7.01
CA TYR A 138 11.48 10.88 6.08
C TYR A 138 10.88 10.89 4.66
N TRP A 139 11.65 11.34 3.68
CA TRP A 139 11.23 11.49 2.28
C TRP A 139 12.10 10.67 1.31
N GLY A 140 13.18 10.09 1.80
CA GLY A 140 14.21 9.41 1.00
C GLY A 140 15.15 10.38 0.30
N GLU A 141 16.29 9.86 -0.16
CA GLU A 141 17.19 10.64 -0.99
C GLU A 141 16.64 10.78 -2.43
N PRO A 142 16.93 11.88 -3.14
CA PRO A 142 17.74 13.03 -2.73
C PRO A 142 16.97 14.09 -1.90
N VAL A 143 15.69 13.86 -1.61
CA VAL A 143 14.82 14.84 -0.94
C VAL A 143 15.34 15.15 0.46
N ASP A 144 15.71 14.14 1.25
CA ASP A 144 16.17 14.37 2.63
C ASP A 144 17.51 15.11 2.72
N SER A 145 18.51 14.87 1.84
CA SER A 145 19.71 15.72 1.82
C SER A 145 19.37 17.15 1.43
N ILE A 146 18.56 17.34 0.39
CA ILE A 146 18.21 18.68 -0.11
C ILE A 146 17.35 19.46 0.91
N LEU A 147 16.48 18.80 1.67
CA LEU A 147 15.75 19.38 2.81
C LEU A 147 16.70 19.72 3.99
N ARG A 148 17.71 18.89 4.29
CA ARG A 148 18.74 19.20 5.30
C ARG A 148 19.61 20.39 4.88
N GLU A 149 19.93 20.48 3.59
CA GLU A 149 20.66 21.59 2.95
C GLU A 149 19.81 22.87 2.78
N LYS A 150 18.50 22.80 3.07
CA LYS A 150 17.51 23.88 2.93
C LYS A 150 17.45 24.49 1.53
N ARG A 151 17.64 23.66 0.51
CA ARG A 151 17.43 24.00 -0.91
C ARG A 151 16.15 23.34 -1.40
N VAL A 152 15.59 23.82 -2.51
CA VAL A 152 14.43 23.20 -3.17
C VAL A 152 14.68 23.22 -4.68
N THR A 153 14.97 22.06 -5.25
CA THR A 153 15.06 21.89 -6.71
C THR A 153 13.68 21.52 -7.28
N PRO A 154 13.41 21.73 -8.57
CA PRO A 154 12.12 21.37 -9.17
C PRO A 154 11.78 19.89 -9.02
N VAL A 155 12.77 19.01 -9.12
CA VAL A 155 12.65 17.56 -8.87
C VAL A 155 12.19 17.28 -7.44
N VAL A 156 12.83 17.91 -6.44
CA VAL A 156 12.46 17.74 -5.03
C VAL A 156 11.07 18.32 -4.74
N ARG A 157 10.72 19.48 -5.31
CA ARG A 157 9.38 20.07 -5.19
C ARG A 157 8.31 19.13 -5.74
N GLN A 158 8.57 18.54 -6.91
CA GLN A 158 7.67 17.59 -7.56
C GLN A 158 7.50 16.29 -6.76
N GLU A 159 8.55 15.79 -6.10
CA GLU A 159 8.47 14.58 -5.28
C GLU A 159 7.81 14.79 -3.92
N ILE A 160 7.95 15.99 -3.33
CA ILE A 160 7.15 16.41 -2.17
C ILE A 160 5.67 16.51 -2.54
N ILE A 161 5.34 17.19 -3.65
CA ILE A 161 3.96 17.28 -4.20
C ILE A 161 3.40 15.90 -4.55
N THR A 162 4.24 14.98 -5.04
CA THR A 162 3.82 13.61 -5.38
C THR A 162 3.54 12.78 -4.13
N THR A 163 4.45 12.79 -3.16
CA THR A 163 4.29 12.09 -1.88
C THR A 163 3.05 12.58 -1.12
N LEU A 164 2.88 13.91 -0.98
CA LEU A 164 1.71 14.50 -0.34
C LEU A 164 0.42 14.25 -1.13
N GLY A 165 0.46 14.30 -2.46
CA GLY A 165 -0.68 13.96 -3.31
C GLY A 165 -1.15 12.52 -3.13
N CYS A 166 -0.23 11.56 -2.97
CA CYS A 166 -0.58 10.18 -2.61
C CYS A 166 -1.20 10.09 -1.21
N SER A 167 -0.62 10.77 -0.21
CA SER A 167 -1.16 10.80 1.16
C SER A 167 -2.56 11.40 1.23
N ILE A 168 -2.83 12.51 0.53
CA ILE A 168 -4.16 13.12 0.45
C ILE A 168 -5.17 12.16 -0.20
N LYS A 169 -4.78 11.51 -1.30
CA LYS A 169 -5.62 10.58 -2.09
C LYS A 169 -6.12 9.39 -1.26
N ALA A 170 -5.40 8.99 -0.20
CA ALA A 170 -5.82 7.93 0.72
C ALA A 170 -7.02 8.32 1.61
N PHE A 171 -7.25 9.61 1.85
CA PHE A 171 -8.40 10.12 2.61
C PHE A 171 -9.50 10.68 1.71
N ASN A 172 -9.12 11.40 0.63
CA ASN A 172 -10.07 12.00 -0.30
C ASN A 172 -9.50 12.00 -1.74
N SER A 173 -10.22 11.37 -2.68
CA SER A 173 -9.88 11.36 -4.11
C SER A 173 -10.24 12.66 -4.84
N LYS A 174 -11.09 13.49 -4.23
CA LYS A 174 -11.58 14.80 -4.70
C LYS A 174 -11.34 15.88 -3.61
N PRO A 175 -10.08 16.16 -3.20
CA PRO A 175 -9.79 17.07 -2.09
C PRO A 175 -10.27 18.50 -2.36
N THR A 176 -10.71 19.16 -1.29
CA THR A 176 -11.15 20.57 -1.34
C THR A 176 -9.96 21.52 -1.31
N LYS A 177 -10.16 22.79 -1.70
CA LYS A 177 -9.12 23.82 -1.58
C LYS A 177 -8.63 23.97 -0.13
N SER A 178 -9.52 23.89 0.86
CA SER A 178 -9.15 23.91 2.28
C SER A 178 -8.20 22.77 2.61
N GLN A 179 -8.55 21.53 2.26
CA GLN A 179 -7.72 20.36 2.53
C GLN A 179 -6.31 20.46 1.92
N CYS A 180 -6.17 21.07 0.74
CA CYS A 180 -4.85 21.38 0.16
C CYS A 180 -4.10 22.49 0.91
N VAL A 181 -4.79 23.54 1.39
CA VAL A 181 -4.20 24.60 2.23
C VAL A 181 -3.76 24.03 3.58
N ASP A 182 -4.56 23.18 4.22
CA ASP A 182 -4.27 22.56 5.51
C ASP A 182 -2.97 21.72 5.43
N VAL A 183 -2.82 20.92 4.37
CA VAL A 183 -1.60 20.13 4.09
C VAL A 183 -0.40 21.03 3.81
N ALA A 184 -0.55 22.08 2.98
CA ALA A 184 0.53 23.01 2.68
C ALA A 184 0.97 23.81 3.93
N THR A 185 0.03 24.10 4.84
CA THR A 185 0.28 24.81 6.10
C THR A 185 1.10 23.94 7.05
N GLU A 186 0.71 22.67 7.26
CA GLU A 186 1.49 21.75 8.10
C GLU A 186 2.86 21.43 7.48
N LEU A 187 2.98 21.34 6.15
CA LEU A 187 4.26 21.19 5.45
C LEU A 187 5.22 22.34 5.78
N ILE A 188 4.76 23.58 5.63
CA ILE A 188 5.56 24.79 5.88
C ILE A 188 5.85 25.00 7.36
N LYS A 189 4.92 24.65 8.24
CA LYS A 189 5.11 24.63 9.70
C LYS A 189 6.24 23.66 10.10
N LYS A 190 6.38 22.53 9.40
CA LYS A 190 7.48 21.56 9.60
C LYS A 190 8.79 22.00 8.93
N TYR A 191 8.73 22.63 7.76
CA TYR A 191 9.88 23.10 6.99
C TYR A 191 9.72 24.58 6.58
N PRO A 192 10.01 25.56 7.48
CA PRO A 192 9.70 26.97 7.23
C PRO A 192 10.45 27.63 6.07
N PHE A 193 11.50 26.99 5.53
CA PHE A 193 12.22 27.43 4.34
C PHE A 193 11.51 27.04 3.02
N LEU A 194 10.43 26.24 3.09
CA LEU A 194 9.59 25.93 1.93
C LEU A 194 8.55 27.01 1.62
N LYS A 195 8.42 28.07 2.44
CA LYS A 195 7.50 29.19 2.20
C LYS A 195 7.70 29.76 0.80
N ASP A 196 6.60 30.00 0.10
CA ASP A 196 6.64 30.68 -1.19
C ASP A 196 7.18 32.12 -1.01
N PRO A 197 8.15 32.57 -1.82
CA PRO A 197 8.85 33.85 -1.59
C PRO A 197 8.02 35.08 -1.96
N ILE A 198 6.91 34.89 -2.66
CA ILE A 198 6.03 35.92 -3.21
C ILE A 198 4.57 35.48 -2.96
N GLY A 199 3.71 36.42 -2.56
CA GLY A 199 2.27 36.16 -2.39
C GLY A 199 1.89 35.45 -1.08
N SER A 200 1.04 34.43 -1.18
CA SER A 200 0.56 33.64 -0.04
C SER A 200 1.61 32.59 0.33
N GLU A 201 2.01 32.49 1.60
CA GLU A 201 3.12 31.61 2.04
C GLU A 201 2.99 30.14 1.59
N THR A 202 1.75 29.65 1.45
CA THR A 202 1.35 28.29 1.07
C THR A 202 0.77 28.20 -0.35
N GLY A 203 0.80 29.29 -1.12
CA GLY A 203 -0.01 29.51 -2.33
C GLY A 203 0.28 28.53 -3.46
N SER A 204 1.53 28.45 -3.91
CA SER A 204 1.92 27.62 -5.05
C SER A 204 1.93 26.12 -4.67
N TRP A 205 2.27 25.78 -3.42
CA TRP A 205 2.10 24.42 -2.87
C TRP A 205 0.63 23.97 -2.93
N THR A 206 -0.28 24.82 -2.46
CA THR A 206 -1.73 24.58 -2.56
C THR A 206 -2.16 24.41 -4.02
N HIS A 207 -1.62 25.25 -4.93
CA HIS A 207 -1.91 25.15 -6.35
C HIS A 207 -1.45 23.80 -6.93
N LYS A 208 -0.17 23.43 -6.78
CA LYS A 208 0.38 22.19 -7.35
C LYS A 208 -0.26 20.93 -6.77
N LEU A 209 -0.69 20.95 -5.49
CA LEU A 209 -1.54 19.90 -4.94
C LEU A 209 -2.89 19.82 -5.65
N MET A 210 -3.67 20.92 -5.72
CA MET A 210 -4.96 20.93 -6.43
C MET A 210 -4.83 20.53 -7.90
N GLU A 211 -3.76 20.98 -8.56
CA GLU A 211 -3.44 20.69 -9.95
C GLU A 211 -3.17 19.19 -10.16
N LYS A 212 -2.44 18.51 -9.27
CA LYS A 212 -2.22 17.05 -9.38
C LYS A 212 -3.56 16.29 -9.44
N PHE A 213 -4.54 16.67 -8.61
CA PHE A 213 -5.89 16.09 -8.65
C PHE A 213 -6.73 16.56 -9.84
N ARG A 214 -6.57 17.81 -10.31
CA ARG A 214 -7.19 18.32 -11.55
C ARG A 214 -6.73 17.50 -12.76
N ASN A 215 -5.42 17.30 -12.88
CA ASN A 215 -4.80 16.64 -14.03
C ASN A 215 -5.06 15.11 -14.01
N ALA A 216 -5.07 14.47 -12.84
CA ALA A 216 -5.51 13.08 -12.70
C ALA A 216 -6.97 12.86 -13.16
N ARG A 217 -7.88 13.78 -12.81
CA ARG A 217 -9.28 13.76 -13.29
C ARG A 217 -9.36 13.99 -14.81
N LYS A 218 -8.63 14.97 -15.33
CA LYS A 218 -8.55 15.29 -16.78
C LYS A 218 -7.99 14.11 -17.59
N TYR A 219 -7.02 13.37 -17.06
CA TYR A 219 -6.47 12.16 -17.66
C TYR A 219 -7.48 11.00 -17.64
N ARG A 220 -8.13 10.72 -16.50
CA ARG A 220 -9.18 9.69 -16.41
C ARG A 220 -10.32 9.94 -17.42
N LYS A 221 -10.87 11.15 -17.45
CA LYS A 221 -11.96 11.54 -18.38
C LYS A 221 -11.58 11.40 -19.85
N ARG A 222 -10.29 11.61 -20.20
CA ARG A 222 -9.75 11.37 -21.55
C ARG A 222 -9.55 9.88 -21.90
N LYS A 223 -9.25 9.03 -20.91
CA LYS A 223 -8.87 7.62 -21.10
C LYS A 223 -10.04 6.64 -20.97
N TYR A 224 -11.07 6.99 -20.20
CA TYR A 224 -12.21 6.11 -19.88
C TYR A 224 -13.59 6.73 -20.16
N GLY A 225 -13.65 7.99 -20.63
CA GLY A 225 -14.90 8.71 -20.88
C GLY A 225 -15.56 9.27 -19.60
N ASP A 226 -16.77 9.81 -19.75
CA ASP A 226 -17.60 10.25 -18.62
C ASP A 226 -18.42 9.07 -18.06
N THR A 227 -17.82 8.35 -17.12
CA THR A 227 -18.58 7.62 -16.11
C THR A 227 -18.63 8.50 -14.86
N GLU A 228 -19.63 9.37 -14.78
CA GLU A 228 -19.93 10.08 -13.53
C GLU A 228 -20.52 9.06 -12.53
N GLU A 229 -19.69 8.64 -11.57
CA GLU A 229 -20.16 8.04 -10.33
C GLU A 229 -21.01 9.08 -9.58
N LYS A 230 -22.32 9.04 -9.83
CA LYS A 230 -23.33 9.72 -9.03
C LYS A 230 -23.52 8.93 -7.74
N ASP A 231 -22.85 9.38 -6.68
CA ASP A 231 -23.31 9.17 -5.33
C ASP A 231 -24.70 9.79 -5.20
N ASP A 232 -25.75 8.97 -5.24
CA ASP A 232 -27.06 9.35 -4.72
C ASP A 232 -27.78 8.13 -4.12
N CYS A 233 -28.62 8.39 -3.12
CA CYS A 233 -29.19 7.35 -2.28
C CYS A 233 -30.55 6.86 -2.79
N SER A 234 -30.85 5.59 -2.53
CA SER A 234 -32.14 4.92 -2.75
C SER A 234 -32.60 4.74 -4.22
N SER A 235 -32.55 3.51 -4.71
CA SER A 235 -33.76 2.68 -4.90
C SER A 235 -33.44 1.33 -5.56
N SER A 236 -34.19 0.30 -5.19
CA SER A 236 -33.89 -1.09 -5.57
C SER A 236 -34.46 -1.45 -6.94
N LYS A 237 -33.61 -1.72 -7.95
CA LYS A 237 -34.00 -2.48 -9.15
C LYS A 237 -32.95 -3.54 -9.52
N LYS A 238 -33.39 -4.80 -9.52
CA LYS A 238 -32.69 -5.92 -10.20
C LYS A 238 -32.86 -5.77 -11.71
N LEU A 239 -31.83 -6.14 -12.48
CA LEU A 239 -31.75 -6.56 -13.90
C LEU A 239 -30.39 -6.09 -14.45
N LYS A 240 -29.66 -6.83 -15.28
CA LYS A 240 -29.78 -8.23 -15.74
C LYS A 240 -28.36 -8.73 -16.06
N SER A 241 -28.13 -10.05 -16.08
CA SER A 241 -26.86 -10.60 -16.56
C SER A 241 -26.68 -10.36 -18.05
N THR A 242 -25.59 -9.68 -18.41
CA THR A 242 -24.98 -9.70 -19.74
C THR A 242 -23.48 -9.81 -19.56
N ASP A 243 -22.90 -10.94 -19.97
CA ASP A 243 -21.45 -11.08 -20.05
C ASP A 243 -20.92 -10.07 -21.07
N SER A 244 -20.06 -9.17 -20.62
CA SER A 244 -19.16 -8.41 -21.47
C SER A 244 -17.75 -8.56 -20.91
N ASP A 245 -16.85 -9.07 -21.75
CA ASP A 245 -15.47 -9.40 -21.38
C ASP A 245 -14.65 -8.13 -21.16
N ALA A 246 -14.82 -7.56 -19.96
CA ALA A 246 -14.07 -6.41 -19.48
C ALA A 246 -12.64 -6.84 -19.11
N SER A 247 -11.87 -7.22 -20.13
CA SER A 247 -10.45 -7.57 -20.04
C SER A 247 -9.72 -6.56 -19.15
N SER A 248 -9.35 -7.02 -17.95
CA SER A 248 -8.91 -6.13 -16.88
C SER A 248 -7.46 -5.72 -17.16
N SER A 249 -7.29 -4.67 -17.96
CA SER A 249 -5.99 -4.08 -18.26
C SER A 249 -5.26 -3.85 -16.94
N LEU A 250 -4.17 -4.59 -16.72
CA LEU A 250 -3.38 -4.46 -15.51
C LEU A 250 -2.97 -2.98 -15.32
N PRO A 251 -2.80 -2.52 -14.07
CA PRO A 251 -2.34 -1.16 -13.76
C PRO A 251 -0.84 -1.00 -14.11
N THR A 252 -0.52 -1.07 -15.41
CA THR A 252 0.84 -1.18 -15.96
C THR A 252 1.73 -0.02 -15.56
N GLU A 253 1.18 1.18 -15.38
CA GLU A 253 1.90 2.38 -14.96
C GLU A 253 2.41 2.26 -13.51
N ASP A 254 1.54 1.88 -12.58
CA ASP A 254 1.92 1.64 -11.18
C ASP A 254 2.86 0.42 -11.05
N ILE A 255 2.63 -0.64 -11.85
CA ILE A 255 3.50 -1.83 -11.89
C ILE A 255 4.91 -1.49 -12.42
N ALA A 256 5.00 -0.67 -13.48
CA ALA A 256 6.28 -0.22 -14.03
C ALA A 256 7.01 0.72 -13.06
N ALA A 257 6.29 1.64 -12.40
CA ALA A 257 6.85 2.51 -11.37
C ALA A 257 7.39 1.71 -10.17
N MET A 258 6.69 0.65 -9.75
CA MET A 258 7.12 -0.24 -8.66
C MET A 258 8.38 -1.01 -9.05
N LYS A 259 8.47 -1.53 -10.28
CA LYS A 259 9.69 -2.20 -10.76
C LYS A 259 10.87 -1.22 -10.82
N LYS A 260 10.66 0.00 -11.32
CA LYS A 260 11.69 1.05 -11.32
C LYS A 260 12.12 1.48 -9.92
N GLU A 261 11.21 1.55 -8.94
CA GLU A 261 11.59 1.88 -7.55
C GLU A 261 12.46 0.78 -6.91
N LEU A 262 12.33 -0.48 -7.35
CA LEU A 262 13.19 -1.60 -6.96
C LEU A 262 14.56 -1.63 -7.67
N GLU A 263 14.77 -0.81 -8.71
CA GLU A 263 16.08 -0.64 -9.38
C GLU A 263 17.01 0.33 -8.61
N ASN A 264 16.49 1.02 -7.58
CA ASN A 264 17.28 1.89 -6.70
C ASN A 264 18.12 1.06 -5.71
N ASP A 265 19.34 1.51 -5.36
CA ASP A 265 20.20 0.91 -4.32
C ASP A 265 19.50 0.76 -2.95
N ARG A 266 18.49 1.60 -2.68
CA ARG A 266 17.65 1.58 -1.48
C ARG A 266 16.20 1.93 -1.86
N PRO A 267 15.39 0.93 -2.26
CA PRO A 267 13.99 1.15 -2.64
C PRO A 267 13.18 1.76 -1.49
N ARG A 268 12.40 2.80 -1.77
CA ARG A 268 11.62 3.50 -0.73
C ARG A 268 10.36 2.72 -0.42
N GLU A 269 10.36 1.99 0.69
CA GLU A 269 9.25 1.13 1.13
C GLU A 269 7.90 1.83 1.11
N TYR A 270 7.82 3.11 1.49
CA TYR A 270 6.56 3.86 1.46
C TYR A 270 6.00 4.06 0.02
N ILE A 271 6.87 4.17 -0.99
CA ILE A 271 6.46 4.26 -2.40
C ILE A 271 6.00 2.88 -2.89
N LEU A 272 6.77 1.82 -2.56
CA LEU A 272 6.38 0.44 -2.87
C LEU A 272 5.02 0.09 -2.26
N ILE A 273 4.78 0.46 -1.00
CA ILE A 273 3.49 0.32 -0.32
C ILE A 273 2.38 1.10 -1.03
N GLN A 274 2.61 2.36 -1.43
CA GLN A 274 1.60 3.16 -2.16
C GLN A 274 1.23 2.54 -3.52
N LEU A 275 2.20 2.05 -4.29
CA LEU A 275 1.99 1.39 -5.58
C LEU A 275 1.39 -0.01 -5.42
N MET A 276 1.72 -0.73 -4.34
CA MET A 276 1.07 -1.99 -4.02
C MET A 276 -0.39 -1.76 -3.60
N ASN A 277 -0.69 -0.68 -2.87
CA ASN A 277 -2.06 -0.33 -2.47
C ASN A 277 -2.97 -0.01 -3.66
N THR A 278 -2.50 0.73 -4.67
CA THR A 278 -3.32 1.01 -5.88
C THR A 278 -3.55 -0.22 -6.75
N THR A 279 -2.65 -1.20 -6.69
CA THR A 279 -2.68 -2.41 -7.51
C THR A 279 -3.29 -3.65 -6.81
N PHE A 280 -3.68 -3.53 -5.54
CA PHE A 280 -4.16 -4.63 -4.70
C PHE A 280 -5.27 -5.47 -5.33
N SER A 281 -6.31 -4.84 -5.89
CA SER A 281 -7.41 -5.58 -6.52
C SER A 281 -6.95 -6.45 -7.69
N SER A 282 -6.06 -5.94 -8.54
CA SER A 282 -5.53 -6.67 -9.70
C SER A 282 -4.59 -7.80 -9.27
N ARG A 283 -3.78 -7.58 -8.23
CA ARG A 283 -2.94 -8.63 -7.61
C ARG A 283 -3.80 -9.73 -6.98
N LYS A 284 -4.87 -9.36 -6.28
CA LYS A 284 -5.80 -10.30 -5.65
C LYS A 284 -6.51 -11.19 -6.67
N SER A 285 -6.89 -10.66 -7.84
CA SER A 285 -7.36 -11.47 -8.98
C SER A 285 -6.29 -12.46 -9.46
N LEU A 286 -5.05 -12.00 -9.64
CA LEU A 286 -3.92 -12.83 -10.06
C LEU A 286 -3.66 -14.03 -9.13
N ILE A 287 -3.86 -13.84 -7.82
CA ILE A 287 -3.78 -14.88 -6.79
C ILE A 287 -4.98 -15.85 -6.88
N TYR A 288 -6.21 -15.35 -7.09
CA TYR A 288 -7.39 -16.21 -7.25
C TYR A 288 -7.42 -16.98 -8.58
N GLU A 289 -6.71 -16.51 -9.61
CA GLU A 289 -6.42 -17.25 -10.86
C GLU A 289 -5.50 -18.47 -10.63
N LYS A 290 -4.93 -18.64 -9.43
CA LYS A 290 -4.02 -19.74 -9.05
C LYS A 290 -2.76 -19.86 -9.93
N LYS A 291 -2.20 -18.72 -10.32
CA LYS A 291 -0.86 -18.66 -10.92
C LYS A 291 0.20 -19.04 -9.88
N SER A 292 1.38 -19.48 -10.34
CA SER A 292 2.47 -19.79 -9.41
C SER A 292 2.91 -18.53 -8.67
N ILE A 293 3.54 -18.71 -7.52
CA ILE A 293 4.09 -17.60 -6.75
C ILE A 293 5.25 -16.97 -7.52
N ALA A 294 6.00 -17.74 -8.31
CA ALA A 294 6.95 -17.22 -9.28
C ALA A 294 6.30 -16.30 -10.33
N ASP A 295 5.15 -16.67 -10.92
CA ASP A 295 4.40 -15.80 -11.84
C ASP A 295 3.94 -14.51 -11.14
N ILE A 296 3.39 -14.63 -9.94
CA ILE A 296 2.88 -13.50 -9.15
C ILE A 296 4.02 -12.54 -8.80
N LEU A 297 5.18 -13.06 -8.39
CA LEU A 297 6.40 -12.29 -8.10
C LEU A 297 7.03 -11.68 -9.36
N SER A 298 6.87 -12.30 -10.55
CA SER A 298 7.31 -11.71 -11.81
C SER A 298 6.54 -10.43 -12.16
N VAL A 299 5.28 -10.30 -11.70
CA VAL A 299 4.46 -9.10 -11.85
C VAL A 299 4.65 -8.13 -10.67
N TYR A 300 4.63 -8.65 -9.44
CA TYR A 300 4.70 -7.90 -8.18
C TYR A 300 5.94 -8.26 -7.33
N PRO A 301 7.17 -7.98 -7.81
CA PRO A 301 8.41 -8.31 -7.08
C PRO A 301 8.54 -7.60 -5.73
N ALA A 302 7.81 -6.49 -5.51
CA ALA A 302 7.77 -5.80 -4.21
C ALA A 302 7.22 -6.68 -3.06
N LEU A 303 6.54 -7.80 -3.36
CA LEU A 303 6.18 -8.81 -2.34
C LEU A 303 7.41 -9.52 -1.72
N LYS A 304 8.62 -9.33 -2.25
CA LYS A 304 9.89 -9.74 -1.61
C LYS A 304 10.37 -8.74 -0.52
N VAL A 305 9.64 -7.66 -0.25
CA VAL A 305 10.00 -6.63 0.75
C VAL A 305 9.12 -6.76 2.00
N VAL A 306 9.73 -6.90 3.19
CA VAL A 306 9.00 -7.19 4.44
C VAL A 306 7.95 -6.12 4.79
N ALA A 307 8.26 -4.82 4.66
CA ALA A 307 7.29 -3.75 4.90
C ALA A 307 6.08 -3.79 3.94
N VAL A 308 6.27 -4.32 2.72
CA VAL A 308 5.17 -4.55 1.75
C VAL A 308 4.33 -5.76 2.15
N ILE A 309 4.96 -6.85 2.63
CA ILE A 309 4.28 -8.03 3.19
C ILE A 309 3.40 -7.62 4.39
N GLU A 310 3.90 -6.78 5.29
CA GLU A 310 3.16 -6.25 6.44
C GLU A 310 1.92 -5.45 6.02
N ASN A 311 2.08 -4.54 5.07
CA ASN A 311 0.99 -3.76 4.52
C ASN A 311 -0.04 -4.64 3.79
N GLU A 312 0.41 -5.59 2.97
CA GLU A 312 -0.45 -6.52 2.22
C GLU A 312 -1.30 -7.39 3.17
N MET A 313 -0.68 -7.91 4.24
CA MET A 313 -1.38 -8.64 5.30
C MET A 313 -2.42 -7.75 5.99
N ALA A 314 -2.11 -6.47 6.24
CA ALA A 314 -3.05 -5.52 6.82
C ALA A 314 -4.22 -5.17 5.89
N LEU A 315 -4.03 -5.16 4.56
CA LEU A 315 -5.13 -5.03 3.59
C LEU A 315 -6.03 -6.26 3.58
N ILE A 316 -5.47 -7.46 3.64
CA ILE A 316 -6.21 -8.73 3.59
C ILE A 316 -7.05 -8.94 4.85
N THR A 317 -6.51 -8.57 6.02
CA THR A 317 -7.18 -8.68 7.32
C THR A 317 -7.96 -7.42 7.73
N SER A 318 -7.91 -6.36 6.92
CA SER A 318 -8.45 -5.02 7.21
C SER A 318 -8.01 -4.42 8.56
N THR A 319 -6.90 -4.88 9.13
CA THR A 319 -6.44 -4.56 10.50
C THR A 319 -4.91 -4.59 10.61
N LYS A 320 -4.33 -3.80 11.53
CA LYS A 320 -2.88 -3.79 11.79
C LYS A 320 -2.44 -5.00 12.63
N VAL A 321 -2.41 -6.18 12.04
CA VAL A 321 -2.16 -7.43 12.77
C VAL A 321 -0.74 -7.60 13.32
N LYS A 322 0.26 -6.82 12.89
CA LYS A 322 1.64 -6.88 13.44
C LYS A 322 1.70 -6.48 14.91
N ASP A 323 0.94 -5.47 15.33
CA ASP A 323 0.87 -5.03 16.73
C ASP A 323 0.24 -6.13 17.62
N THR A 324 -0.84 -6.76 17.13
CA THR A 324 -1.48 -7.92 17.76
C THR A 324 -0.53 -9.11 17.86
N TYR A 325 0.17 -9.44 16.76
CA TYR A 325 1.18 -10.49 16.70
C TYR A 325 2.27 -10.28 17.76
N LEU A 326 2.92 -9.11 17.78
CA LEU A 326 4.03 -8.82 18.70
C LEU A 326 3.58 -8.89 20.17
N LYS A 327 2.42 -8.30 20.50
CA LYS A 327 1.82 -8.33 21.83
C LYS A 327 1.53 -9.78 22.28
N ASN A 328 0.84 -10.55 21.45
CA ASN A 328 0.36 -11.87 21.83
C ASN A 328 1.49 -12.90 21.80
N TRP A 329 2.39 -12.86 20.82
CA TRP A 329 3.55 -13.75 20.74
C TRP A 329 4.43 -13.61 21.99
N LYS A 330 4.74 -12.37 22.41
CA LYS A 330 5.47 -12.10 23.67
C LYS A 330 4.80 -12.71 24.90
N LYS A 331 3.47 -12.75 24.96
CA LYS A 331 2.72 -13.38 26.06
C LYS A 331 2.70 -14.91 25.96
N TRP A 332 2.70 -15.46 24.75
CA TRP A 332 2.60 -16.90 24.51
C TRP A 332 3.93 -17.66 24.63
N VAL A 333 5.07 -17.04 24.29
CA VAL A 333 6.41 -17.64 24.42
C VAL A 333 6.65 -18.31 25.80
N PRO A 334 6.49 -17.61 26.95
CA PRO A 334 6.69 -18.24 28.26
C PRO A 334 5.63 -19.31 28.58
N ALA A 335 4.36 -19.10 28.20
CA ALA A 335 3.28 -20.07 28.44
C ALA A 335 3.51 -21.40 27.69
N ILE A 336 4.04 -21.34 26.46
CA ILE A 336 4.45 -22.53 25.68
C ILE A 336 5.61 -23.26 26.37
N TYR A 337 6.58 -22.52 26.91
CA TYR A 337 7.74 -23.10 27.60
C TYR A 337 7.35 -23.79 28.92
N GLU A 338 6.59 -23.13 29.81
CA GLU A 338 6.18 -23.71 31.10
C GLU A 338 5.31 -24.96 30.92
N TYR A 339 4.33 -24.93 30.02
CA TYR A 339 3.53 -26.13 29.70
C TYR A 339 4.41 -27.28 29.18
N SER A 340 5.41 -26.98 28.36
CA SER A 340 6.30 -27.98 27.76
C SER A 340 7.21 -28.68 28.77
N LYS A 341 7.64 -28.02 29.85
CA LYS A 341 8.48 -28.62 30.91
C LYS A 341 7.86 -29.86 31.55
N GLY A 342 6.53 -29.90 31.68
CA GLY A 342 5.81 -31.04 32.28
C GLY A 342 5.73 -32.29 31.39
N LEU A 343 6.06 -32.19 30.10
CA LEU A 343 5.73 -33.20 29.11
C LEU A 343 6.85 -34.23 28.88
N LYS A 344 6.51 -35.51 29.08
CA LYS A 344 7.40 -36.67 28.86
C LYS A 344 7.49 -37.12 27.39
N ARG A 345 7.25 -36.22 26.43
CA ARG A 345 7.35 -36.50 24.98
C ARG A 345 8.78 -36.26 24.53
N LYS A 346 9.47 -37.29 24.02
CA LYS A 346 10.90 -37.21 23.62
C LYS A 346 11.24 -35.96 22.79
N SER A 347 10.46 -35.66 21.74
CA SER A 347 10.71 -34.48 20.88
C SER A 347 10.52 -33.13 21.59
N VAL A 348 9.71 -33.07 22.66
CA VAL A 348 9.57 -31.88 23.50
C VAL A 348 10.75 -31.79 24.46
N GLN A 349 11.14 -32.90 25.08
CA GLN A 349 12.29 -32.98 25.99
C GLN A 349 13.62 -32.65 25.28
N GLU A 350 13.78 -33.06 24.02
CA GLU A 350 14.94 -32.72 23.19
C GLU A 350 15.06 -31.20 23.00
N VAL A 351 13.97 -30.51 22.62
CA VAL A 351 13.95 -29.05 22.47
C VAL A 351 14.11 -28.32 23.81
N CYS A 352 13.48 -28.81 24.89
CA CYS A 352 13.70 -28.27 26.24
C CYS A 352 15.16 -28.45 26.70
N SER A 353 15.86 -29.52 26.27
CA SER A 353 17.24 -29.78 26.68
C SER A 353 18.29 -28.92 25.98
N SER A 354 17.94 -28.25 24.87
CA SER A 354 18.80 -27.24 24.24
C SER A 354 18.69 -25.83 24.86
N VAL A 355 17.87 -25.67 25.91
CA VAL A 355 17.72 -24.39 26.62
C VAL A 355 18.79 -24.27 27.72
N THR A 356 19.64 -23.25 27.63
CA THR A 356 20.56 -22.84 28.70
C THR A 356 19.89 -21.81 29.63
N SER A 357 20.52 -21.50 30.76
CA SER A 357 19.97 -20.56 31.76
C SER A 357 19.94 -19.08 31.33
N GLU A 358 20.64 -18.74 30.24
CA GLU A 358 20.72 -17.41 29.66
C GLU A 358 20.61 -17.55 28.13
N LEU A 359 19.38 -17.61 27.63
CA LEU A 359 19.10 -17.47 26.20
C LEU A 359 18.95 -15.98 25.83
N ASP A 360 19.31 -15.64 24.59
CA ASP A 360 18.88 -14.37 24.01
C ASP A 360 17.39 -14.42 23.59
N PRO A 361 16.71 -13.26 23.43
CA PRO A 361 15.29 -13.22 23.13
C PRO A 361 14.88 -13.83 21.77
N ASP A 362 15.79 -13.99 20.80
CA ASP A 362 15.49 -14.70 19.55
C ASP A 362 15.59 -16.21 19.79
N CYS A 363 16.59 -16.69 20.53
CA CYS A 363 16.65 -18.10 20.93
C CYS A 363 15.43 -18.54 21.77
N GLU A 364 14.90 -17.70 22.67
CA GLU A 364 13.65 -18.00 23.40
C GLU A 364 12.45 -18.19 22.45
N GLN A 365 12.31 -17.30 21.46
CA GLN A 365 11.22 -17.38 20.47
C GLN A 365 11.37 -18.56 19.52
N GLU A 366 12.60 -18.88 19.11
CA GLU A 366 12.92 -20.05 18.29
C GLU A 366 12.60 -21.35 19.03
N VAL A 367 12.96 -21.44 20.31
CA VAL A 367 12.59 -22.55 21.20
C VAL A 367 11.07 -22.64 21.32
N ALA A 368 10.36 -21.54 21.57
CA ALA A 368 8.90 -21.53 21.64
C ALA A 368 8.24 -22.01 20.32
N LEU A 369 8.78 -21.62 19.16
CA LEU A 369 8.31 -22.12 17.85
C LEU A 369 8.55 -23.63 17.71
N LYS A 370 9.77 -24.11 18.02
CA LYS A 370 10.13 -25.55 17.98
C LYS A 370 9.25 -26.39 18.92
N LEU A 371 8.97 -25.88 20.12
CA LEU A 371 8.05 -26.49 21.08
C LEU A 371 6.61 -26.50 20.55
N LEU A 372 6.10 -25.37 20.07
CA LEU A 372 4.75 -25.24 19.52
C LEU A 372 4.50 -26.23 18.37
N ILE A 373 5.48 -26.37 17.46
CA ILE A 373 5.51 -27.41 16.42
C ILE A 373 5.42 -28.80 17.06
N CYS A 374 6.27 -29.12 18.03
CA CYS A 374 6.24 -30.41 18.72
C CYS A 374 4.93 -30.71 19.47
N LEU A 375 4.25 -29.70 20.03
CA LEU A 375 2.95 -29.86 20.70
C LEU A 375 1.83 -30.21 19.71
N PHE A 376 1.75 -29.46 18.60
CA PHE A 376 0.64 -29.56 17.65
C PHE A 376 0.83 -30.60 16.54
N MET A 377 2.06 -31.08 16.33
CA MET A 377 2.35 -32.26 15.51
C MET A 377 1.76 -33.52 16.13
N ASN A 378 0.74 -34.06 15.45
CA ASN A 378 0.14 -35.37 15.68
C ASN A 378 1.18 -36.51 15.54
N ARG A 379 0.74 -37.76 15.77
CA ARG A 379 1.55 -38.99 15.65
C ARG A 379 1.92 -39.33 14.19
N VAL A 380 2.61 -38.42 13.49
CA VAL A 380 3.27 -38.68 12.21
C VAL A 380 4.48 -39.59 12.45
N LYS A 381 4.69 -40.61 11.60
CA LYS A 381 5.79 -41.57 11.77
C LYS A 381 7.17 -40.92 11.69
N ASP A 382 7.29 -39.86 10.90
CA ASP A 382 8.46 -39.00 10.82
C ASP A 382 8.12 -37.64 11.44
N THR A 383 8.80 -37.31 12.54
CA THR A 383 8.66 -36.01 13.24
C THR A 383 9.71 -34.99 12.77
N VAL A 384 10.77 -35.41 12.08
CA VAL A 384 11.86 -34.54 11.62
C VAL A 384 11.52 -33.92 10.27
N SER A 385 11.09 -34.72 9.29
CA SER A 385 10.71 -34.19 7.97
C SER A 385 9.49 -33.26 8.06
N ALA A 386 8.59 -33.52 9.00
CA ALA A 386 7.38 -32.72 9.20
C ALA A 386 7.58 -31.46 10.06
N SER A 387 8.64 -31.35 10.88
CA SER A 387 8.99 -30.06 11.51
C SER A 387 9.64 -29.10 10.50
N LYS A 388 10.46 -29.65 9.58
CA LYS A 388 11.02 -28.95 8.41
C LYS A 388 9.98 -28.33 7.45
N GLU A 389 8.68 -28.57 7.63
CA GLU A 389 7.59 -27.92 6.88
C GLU A 389 7.27 -26.50 7.38
N ILE A 390 7.71 -26.14 8.60
CA ILE A 390 7.62 -24.77 9.14
C ILE A 390 9.01 -24.18 9.34
N TYR A 391 9.94 -24.96 9.89
CA TYR A 391 11.23 -24.44 10.36
C TYR A 391 12.35 -25.47 10.14
N ALA A 392 13.44 -25.04 9.51
CA ALA A 392 14.61 -25.87 9.24
C ALA A 392 15.93 -25.12 9.47
N GLU A 393 16.94 -25.84 9.96
CA GLU A 393 18.30 -25.34 10.19
C GLU A 393 19.29 -25.99 9.21
N TYR A 394 20.21 -25.18 8.69
CA TYR A 394 21.31 -25.58 7.81
C TYR A 394 22.61 -24.89 8.25
N ASP A 395 23.76 -25.39 7.78
CA ASP A 395 25.04 -24.72 7.97
C ASP A 395 25.17 -23.53 7.00
N ALA A 396 25.91 -22.47 7.38
CA ALA A 396 26.12 -21.30 6.53
C ALA A 396 26.96 -21.57 5.27
N SER A 397 27.58 -22.75 5.14
CA SER A 397 28.17 -23.23 3.89
C SER A 397 27.16 -23.86 2.92
N THR A 398 25.96 -24.23 3.37
CA THR A 398 24.89 -24.77 2.51
C THR A 398 24.27 -23.62 1.71
N SER A 399 24.23 -23.76 0.37
CA SER A 399 23.72 -22.69 -0.50
C SER A 399 22.19 -22.55 -0.44
N LEU A 400 21.66 -21.34 -0.63
CA LEU A 400 20.20 -21.14 -0.67
C LEU A 400 19.54 -21.90 -1.84
N GLU A 401 20.25 -22.08 -2.96
CA GLU A 401 19.80 -22.86 -4.13
C GLU A 401 19.67 -24.36 -3.82
N GLU A 402 20.62 -24.93 -3.08
CA GLU A 402 20.58 -26.30 -2.57
C GLU A 402 19.45 -26.49 -1.55
N ILE A 403 19.27 -25.53 -0.63
CA ILE A 403 18.19 -25.56 0.37
C ILE A 403 16.81 -25.39 -0.29
N SER A 404 16.71 -24.63 -1.38
CA SER A 404 15.44 -24.41 -2.07
C SER A 404 15.01 -25.63 -2.87
N THR A 405 15.96 -26.31 -3.53
CA THR A 405 15.75 -27.48 -4.39
C THR A 405 15.73 -28.85 -3.65
N GLU A 406 15.83 -28.86 -2.31
CA GLU A 406 15.74 -30.04 -1.43
C GLU A 406 14.58 -30.98 -1.84
N GLN A 407 14.88 -32.26 -2.04
CA GLN A 407 13.90 -33.28 -2.43
C GLN A 407 13.33 -34.04 -1.22
N PRO A 408 12.02 -34.36 -1.17
CA PRO A 408 10.98 -33.97 -2.13
C PRO A 408 10.60 -32.48 -2.04
N PRO A 409 10.10 -31.88 -3.14
CA PRO A 409 9.80 -30.45 -3.21
C PRO A 409 8.75 -30.02 -2.19
N LYS A 410 9.15 -29.14 -1.26
CA LYS A 410 8.28 -28.56 -0.23
C LYS A 410 7.63 -27.28 -0.75
N ASN A 411 6.36 -27.40 -1.12
CA ASN A 411 5.53 -26.30 -1.65
C ASN A 411 4.79 -25.51 -0.56
N ALA A 412 5.14 -25.70 0.72
CA ALA A 412 4.66 -24.88 1.83
C ALA A 412 5.67 -23.76 2.17
N PRO A 413 5.22 -22.60 2.67
CA PRO A 413 6.12 -21.60 3.24
C PRO A 413 6.92 -22.19 4.40
N ARG A 414 8.25 -22.03 4.39
CA ARG A 414 9.14 -22.48 5.47
C ARG A 414 10.15 -21.41 5.87
N ILE A 415 10.45 -21.33 7.15
CA ILE A 415 11.57 -20.58 7.72
C ILE A 415 12.83 -21.43 7.61
N VAL A 416 13.89 -20.84 7.09
CA VAL A 416 15.24 -21.40 7.01
C VAL A 416 16.17 -20.55 7.85
N LYS A 417 16.86 -21.15 8.81
CA LYS A 417 17.95 -20.51 9.57
C LYS A 417 19.29 -21.05 9.10
N LEU A 418 20.21 -20.16 8.73
CA LEU A 418 21.61 -20.49 8.52
C LEU A 418 22.39 -20.36 9.84
N THR A 419 23.23 -21.36 10.13
CA THR A 419 23.95 -21.51 11.40
C THR A 419 25.47 -21.57 11.18
N GLY A 420 26.28 -21.26 12.21
CA GLY A 420 27.76 -21.19 12.08
C GLY A 420 28.32 -19.88 11.50
N GLY A 421 27.46 -19.00 10.96
CA GLY A 421 27.83 -17.61 10.62
C GLY A 421 28.08 -16.73 11.85
N LYS A 422 28.61 -15.51 11.64
CA LYS A 422 28.85 -14.51 12.72
C LYS A 422 27.57 -14.03 13.42
N LYS A 423 26.41 -14.24 12.79
CA LYS A 423 25.05 -13.99 13.27
C LYS A 423 24.14 -15.05 12.63
N PRO A 424 23.00 -15.41 13.25
CA PRO A 424 21.95 -16.14 12.53
C PRO A 424 21.41 -15.30 11.38
N GLN A 425 21.04 -15.95 10.28
CA GLN A 425 20.29 -15.35 9.17
C GLN A 425 19.01 -16.17 8.96
N PHE A 426 17.89 -15.50 8.73
CA PHE A 426 16.58 -16.13 8.56
C PHE A 426 16.03 -15.83 7.16
N PHE A 427 15.66 -16.86 6.42
CA PHE A 427 15.07 -16.75 5.08
C PHE A 427 13.69 -17.40 5.07
N ILE A 428 12.76 -16.82 4.32
CA ILE A 428 11.45 -17.43 4.06
C ILE A 428 11.49 -17.99 2.65
N LEU A 429 11.28 -19.30 2.52
CA LEU A 429 11.21 -19.99 1.24
C LEU A 429 9.76 -20.37 0.92
N VAL A 430 9.37 -20.23 -0.34
CA VAL A 430 8.04 -20.55 -0.86
C VAL A 430 8.14 -21.06 -2.29
N GLU A 431 7.40 -22.12 -2.65
CA GLU A 431 7.48 -22.79 -3.96
C GLU A 431 8.91 -23.07 -4.49
N GLN A 432 9.86 -23.36 -3.58
CA GLN A 432 11.28 -23.61 -3.89
C GLN A 432 12.09 -22.38 -4.38
N ASP A 433 11.58 -21.16 -4.15
CA ASP A 433 12.33 -19.90 -4.26
C ASP A 433 12.45 -19.21 -2.88
N VAL A 434 13.42 -18.31 -2.73
CA VAL A 434 13.59 -17.44 -1.56
C VAL A 434 12.68 -16.22 -1.70
N LEU A 435 11.68 -16.08 -0.84
CA LEU A 435 10.79 -14.92 -0.80
C LEU A 435 11.54 -13.68 -0.29
N CYS A 436 12.21 -13.79 0.85
CA CYS A 436 13.00 -12.70 1.46
C CYS A 436 13.92 -13.22 2.58
N GLU A 437 14.87 -12.37 2.98
CA GLU A 437 15.58 -12.45 4.26
C GLU A 437 14.82 -11.64 5.33
N ALA A 438 14.87 -12.07 6.58
CA ALA A 438 14.25 -11.44 7.74
C ALA A 438 15.28 -11.21 8.85
N VAL A 439 15.21 -10.07 9.55
CA VAL A 439 16.25 -9.61 10.48
C VAL A 439 16.22 -10.29 11.86
N SER A 440 15.18 -11.07 12.15
CA SER A 440 14.97 -11.79 13.41
C SER A 440 14.04 -12.99 13.20
N ILE A 441 14.02 -13.93 14.15
CA ILE A 441 13.04 -15.04 14.14
C ILE A 441 11.59 -14.54 14.29
N SER A 442 11.38 -13.43 15.01
CA SER A 442 10.07 -12.80 15.18
C SER A 442 9.49 -12.34 13.83
N GLU A 443 10.32 -11.63 13.06
CA GLU A 443 9.96 -11.20 11.71
C GLU A 443 9.78 -12.39 10.76
N ALA A 444 10.65 -13.41 10.85
CA ALA A 444 10.52 -14.63 10.06
C ALA A 444 9.20 -15.38 10.33
N ILE A 445 8.76 -15.46 11.59
CA ILE A 445 7.46 -16.02 11.97
C ILE A 445 6.30 -15.19 11.41
N PHE A 446 6.38 -13.86 11.51
CA PHE A 446 5.35 -12.96 10.97
C PHE A 446 5.22 -13.11 9.44
N VAL A 447 6.33 -13.12 8.72
CA VAL A 447 6.35 -13.25 7.26
C VAL A 447 5.89 -14.65 6.82
N TRP A 448 6.37 -15.71 7.46
CA TRP A 448 5.94 -17.09 7.21
C TRP A 448 4.41 -17.24 7.34
N PHE A 449 3.82 -16.68 8.40
CA PHE A 449 2.37 -16.72 8.58
C PHE A 449 1.65 -15.86 7.53
N SER A 450 2.11 -14.63 7.29
CA SER A 450 1.51 -13.71 6.30
C SER A 450 1.54 -14.26 4.87
N THR A 451 2.58 -15.01 4.50
CA THR A 451 2.72 -15.68 3.20
C THR A 451 1.51 -16.56 2.87
N HIS A 452 0.94 -17.25 3.87
CA HIS A 452 -0.26 -18.10 3.67
C HIS A 452 -1.50 -17.28 3.26
N TYR A 453 -1.66 -16.08 3.82
CA TYR A 453 -2.80 -15.21 3.51
C TYR A 453 -2.59 -14.46 2.18
N ILE A 454 -1.38 -13.94 1.96
CA ILE A 454 -1.01 -13.18 0.76
C ILE A 454 -1.13 -14.04 -0.50
N PHE A 455 -0.57 -15.25 -0.50
CA PHE A 455 -0.61 -16.13 -1.66
C PHE A 455 -1.73 -17.18 -1.59
N ASN A 456 -2.70 -17.02 -0.67
CA ASN A 456 -3.88 -17.90 -0.51
C ASN A 456 -3.51 -19.40 -0.35
N MET A 457 -2.43 -19.69 0.37
CA MET A 457 -1.88 -21.03 0.56
C MET A 457 -2.55 -21.74 1.76
N GLN A 458 -2.70 -23.06 1.66
CA GLN A 458 -3.20 -23.88 2.76
C GLN A 458 -2.06 -24.35 3.66
N TYR A 459 -2.24 -24.31 4.98
CA TYR A 459 -1.25 -24.86 5.92
C TYR A 459 -1.00 -26.36 5.65
N ALA A 460 0.27 -26.78 5.59
CA ALA A 460 0.63 -28.17 5.33
C ALA A 460 0.02 -29.15 6.35
N THR A 461 -0.54 -30.26 5.87
CA THR A 461 -1.39 -31.19 6.67
C THR A 461 -0.74 -31.72 7.94
N ALA A 462 0.58 -31.88 7.98
CA ALA A 462 1.32 -32.37 9.14
C ALA A 462 1.40 -31.36 10.30
N VAL A 463 1.30 -30.06 9.99
CA VAL A 463 1.58 -28.93 10.89
C VAL A 463 0.44 -27.89 10.93
N CYS A 464 -0.68 -28.15 10.26
CA CYS A 464 -1.79 -27.20 10.14
C CYS A 464 -2.39 -26.73 11.48
N ASN A 465 -2.29 -27.55 12.53
CA ASN A 465 -2.64 -27.16 13.90
C ASN A 465 -1.77 -26.00 14.42
N THR A 466 -0.49 -25.93 14.06
CA THR A 466 0.41 -24.82 14.41
C THR A 466 0.00 -23.54 13.67
N GLY A 467 -0.35 -23.65 12.38
CA GLY A 467 -0.95 -22.55 11.62
C GLY A 467 -2.26 -22.04 12.23
N PHE A 468 -3.14 -22.95 12.67
CA PHE A 468 -4.35 -22.58 13.41
C PHE A 468 -4.06 -21.95 14.78
N PHE A 469 -2.96 -22.30 15.47
CA PHE A 469 -2.57 -21.62 16.71
C PHE A 469 -2.14 -20.18 16.44
N PHE A 470 -1.29 -19.95 15.43
CA PHE A 470 -0.95 -18.59 15.02
C PHE A 470 -2.21 -17.80 14.62
N GLN A 471 -3.10 -18.38 13.82
CA GLN A 471 -4.36 -17.75 13.43
C GLN A 471 -5.24 -17.37 14.64
N ASP A 472 -5.57 -18.32 15.51
CA ASP A 472 -6.59 -18.13 16.56
C ASP A 472 -6.05 -17.40 17.81
N ALA A 473 -4.78 -17.62 18.15
CA ALA A 473 -4.24 -17.26 19.46
C ALA A 473 -3.14 -16.19 19.41
N ILE A 474 -2.47 -16.00 18.26
CA ILE A 474 -1.46 -14.96 18.07
C ILE A 474 -2.02 -13.77 17.28
N PHE A 475 -2.57 -14.03 16.08
CA PHE A 475 -3.08 -13.01 15.15
C PHE A 475 -4.56 -12.66 15.37
N GLU A 476 -5.30 -13.45 16.15
CA GLU A 476 -6.75 -13.29 16.45
C GLU A 476 -7.66 -13.23 15.20
N ILE A 477 -7.22 -13.82 14.08
CA ILE A 477 -7.97 -13.80 12.81
C ILE A 477 -9.08 -14.87 12.84
N PRO A 478 -10.37 -14.51 12.63
CA PRO A 478 -11.48 -15.45 12.66
C PRO A 478 -11.28 -16.71 11.79
N GLY A 479 -11.76 -17.86 12.27
CA GLY A 479 -11.53 -19.15 11.63
C GLY A 479 -12.64 -20.17 11.87
N GLY A 480 -12.76 -21.13 10.94
CA GLY A 480 -13.71 -22.24 11.03
C GLY A 480 -13.37 -23.26 12.13
N SER A 481 -14.37 -24.04 12.54
CA SER A 481 -14.30 -24.95 13.71
C SER A 481 -13.07 -25.87 13.72
N ARG A 482 -12.34 -25.84 14.85
CA ARG A 482 -11.11 -26.61 15.06
C ARG A 482 -11.38 -28.02 15.62
N LYS A 483 -10.49 -28.98 15.30
CA LYS A 483 -10.53 -30.37 15.82
C LYS A 483 -10.37 -30.40 17.34
N LEU A 484 -10.93 -31.42 17.99
CA LEU A 484 -10.87 -31.55 19.46
C LEU A 484 -9.43 -31.60 19.99
N SER A 485 -8.52 -32.33 19.33
CA SER A 485 -7.11 -32.42 19.73
C SER A 485 -6.39 -31.07 19.77
N TYR A 486 -6.74 -30.16 18.85
CA TYR A 486 -6.24 -28.78 18.87
C TYR A 486 -6.82 -28.00 20.06
N LYS A 487 -8.14 -28.12 20.30
CA LYS A 487 -8.84 -27.43 21.40
C LYS A 487 -8.33 -27.87 22.77
N THR A 488 -7.95 -29.14 22.95
CA THR A 488 -7.31 -29.64 24.18
C THR A 488 -5.96 -28.97 24.42
N VAL A 489 -5.02 -29.06 23.47
CA VAL A 489 -3.67 -28.48 23.64
C VAL A 489 -3.73 -26.96 23.81
N LEU A 490 -4.61 -26.27 23.09
CA LEU A 490 -4.85 -24.84 23.30
C LEU A 490 -5.45 -24.53 24.69
N GLY A 491 -6.33 -25.39 25.21
CA GLY A 491 -6.91 -25.26 26.55
C GLY A 491 -5.89 -25.46 27.67
N ASP A 492 -4.95 -26.38 27.50
CA ASP A 492 -3.86 -26.61 28.46
C ASP A 492 -2.83 -25.47 28.40
N LEU A 493 -2.46 -25.03 27.20
CA LEU A 493 -1.60 -23.87 26.98
C LEU A 493 -2.20 -22.59 27.60
N LYS A 494 -3.52 -22.39 27.52
CA LYS A 494 -4.20 -21.23 28.14
C LYS A 494 -4.10 -21.20 29.67
N GLN A 495 -3.91 -22.32 30.35
CA GLN A 495 -3.72 -22.37 31.81
C GLN A 495 -2.36 -21.80 32.25
N HIS A 496 -1.42 -21.65 31.32
CA HIS A 496 -0.05 -21.17 31.57
C HIS A 496 0.14 -19.70 31.15
N LEU A 497 -0.94 -19.02 30.72
CA LEU A 497 -0.94 -17.58 30.49
C LEU A 497 -1.03 -16.85 31.84
N THR A 498 0.06 -16.22 32.28
CA THR A 498 -0.01 -15.15 33.29
C THR A 498 -0.85 -13.98 32.75
N GLU A 499 -1.51 -13.21 33.62
CA GLU A 499 -2.38 -12.08 33.20
C GLU A 499 -1.62 -10.95 32.47
#